data_AF-A0A0G1T741-F1
#
_entry.id   AF-A0A0G1T741-F1
#
_cell.length_a   1.000
_cell.length_b   1.000
_cell.length_c   1.000
_cell.angle_alpha   90.00
_cell.angle_beta   90.00
_cell.angle_gamma   90.00
#
_symmetry.space_group_name_H-M   'P 1'
#
loop_
_entity.id
_entity.type
_entity.pdbx_description
1 polymer ?
#
loop_
_entity_poly.entity_id
_entity_poly.type
_entity_poly.pdbx_seq_one_letter_code
_entity_poly.pdbx_strand_id
1 'polypeptide(L)'
;EEKVLAFLKSQKAVLVGAQGLSLVYAAKREELPKHYVCVSLDEKGAFWKDASGHHRVPYLYGDLSGNFGLYLGIFDHGWTDKCCLLCFCELPVEE
;
A
#
# COMPACT_ATOMS: atom_id res chain seq x y z
N GLU A 1 -4.58 -10.18 5.55
CA GLU A 1 -4.98 -8.77 5.74
C GLU A 1 -4.96 -8.36 7.20
N GLU A 2 -5.77 -8.97 8.07
CA GLU A 2 -5.84 -8.56 9.50
C GLU A 2 -4.48 -8.64 10.20
N LYS A 3 -3.68 -9.67 9.90
CA LYS A 3 -2.30 -9.77 10.39
C LYS A 3 -1.39 -8.66 9.85
N VAL A 4 -1.60 -8.21 8.62
CA VAL A 4 -0.84 -7.13 7.98
C VAL A 4 -1.22 -5.78 8.60
N LEU A 5 -2.52 -5.53 8.79
CA LEU A 5 -2.99 -4.35 9.50
C LEU A 5 -2.53 -4.35 10.96
N ALA A 6 -2.58 -5.50 11.64
CA ALA A 6 -2.05 -5.62 13.00
C ALA A 6 -0.55 -5.35 13.05
N PHE A 7 0.21 -5.83 12.05
CA PHE A 7 1.63 -5.51 11.92
C PHE A 7 1.85 -4.00 11.71
N LEU A 8 1.17 -3.37 10.76
CA LEU A 8 1.26 -1.92 10.53
C LEU A 8 0.90 -1.12 11.80
N LYS A 9 -0.19 -1.50 12.49
CA LYS A 9 -0.58 -0.91 13.78
C LYS A 9 0.50 -1.11 14.85
N SER A 10 1.16 -2.27 14.91
CA SER A 10 2.27 -2.50 15.85
C SER A 10 3.49 -1.62 15.57
N GLN A 11 3.68 -1.19 14.31
CA GLN A 11 4.71 -0.21 13.92
C GLN A 11 4.25 1.24 14.15
N LYS A 12 3.08 1.46 14.75
CA LYS A 12 2.42 2.78 14.88
C LYS A 12 2.25 3.47 13.52
N ALA A 13 1.98 2.70 12.48
CA ALA A 13 1.81 3.23 11.14
C ALA A 13 0.50 4.02 11.03
N VAL A 14 0.56 5.14 10.33
CA VAL A 14 -0.60 5.88 9.84
C VAL A 14 -1.13 5.16 8.60
N LEU A 15 -2.39 4.75 8.65
CA LEU A 15 -3.08 4.09 7.56
C LEU A 15 -3.61 5.16 6.59
N VAL A 16 -3.05 5.23 5.40
CA VAL A 16 -3.29 6.32 4.42
C VAL A 16 -3.74 5.82 3.04
N GLY A 17 -3.86 4.50 2.87
CA GLY A 17 -4.41 3.87 1.67
C GLY A 17 -3.86 4.42 0.35
N ALA A 18 -4.77 4.76 -0.57
CA ALA A 18 -4.43 5.27 -1.89
C ALA A 18 -3.57 6.54 -1.86
N GLN A 19 -3.77 7.41 -0.87
CA GLN A 19 -3.06 8.69 -0.77
C GLN A 19 -1.58 8.47 -0.46
N GLY A 20 -1.26 7.52 0.42
CA GLY A 20 0.13 7.14 0.70
C GLY A 20 0.85 6.62 -0.55
N LEU A 21 0.16 5.81 -1.35
CA LEU A 21 0.66 5.31 -2.62
C LEU A 21 1.00 6.44 -3.61
N SER A 22 0.09 7.41 -3.79
CA SER A 22 0.34 8.58 -4.64
C SER A 22 1.51 9.43 -4.13
N LEU A 23 1.60 9.64 -2.81
CA LEU A 23 2.68 10.40 -2.19
C LEU A 23 4.05 9.75 -2.44
N VAL A 24 4.16 8.45 -2.19
CA VAL A 24 5.42 7.71 -2.41
C VAL A 24 5.79 7.69 -3.89
N TYR A 25 4.82 7.53 -4.79
CA TYR A 25 5.10 7.60 -6.23
C TYR A 25 5.64 8.98 -6.65
N ALA A 26 5.10 10.06 -6.09
CA ALA A 26 5.56 11.41 -6.43
C ALA A 26 6.93 11.74 -5.82
N ALA A 27 7.16 11.35 -4.56
CA ALA A 27 8.34 11.78 -3.80
C ALA A 27 9.52 10.80 -3.87
N LYS A 28 9.25 9.51 -4.11
CA LYS A 28 10.19 8.41 -3.87
C LYS A 28 10.18 7.36 -4.99
N ARG A 29 9.80 7.77 -6.21
CA ARG A 29 9.66 6.85 -7.37
C ARG A 29 10.90 5.99 -7.63
N GLU A 30 12.07 6.59 -7.54
CA GLU A 30 13.34 5.92 -7.84
C GLU A 30 13.75 4.90 -6.77
N GLU A 31 13.21 5.05 -5.56
CA GLU A 31 13.44 4.16 -4.41
C GLU A 31 12.45 2.97 -4.39
N LEU A 32 11.41 3.00 -5.23
CA LEU A 32 10.42 1.93 -5.28
C LEU A 32 11.03 0.64 -5.83
N PRO A 33 10.78 -0.52 -5.17
CA PRO A 33 11.33 -1.79 -5.60
C PRO A 33 10.72 -2.21 -6.94
N LYS A 34 11.59 -2.47 -7.92
CA LYS A 34 11.22 -3.09 -9.20
C LYS A 34 10.83 -4.54 -8.97
N HIS A 35 9.86 -5.07 -9.73
CA HIS A 35 9.34 -6.44 -9.60
C HIS A 35 8.49 -6.73 -8.38
N TYR A 36 8.19 -5.72 -7.57
CA TYR A 36 7.33 -5.86 -6.42
C TYR A 36 6.03 -5.09 -6.61
N VAL A 37 4.98 -5.62 -5.98
CA VAL A 37 3.72 -4.93 -5.80
C VAL A 37 3.85 -4.04 -4.56
N CYS A 38 3.86 -2.73 -4.73
CA CYS A 38 3.86 -1.80 -3.61
C CYS A 38 2.42 -1.46 -3.24
N VAL A 39 2.09 -1.64 -1.96
CA VAL A 39 0.74 -1.38 -1.44
C VAL A 39 0.80 -0.51 -0.21
N SER A 40 -0.13 0.45 -0.13
CA SER A 40 -0.41 1.22 1.07
C SER A 40 -1.85 0.90 1.49
N LEU A 41 -2.02 0.54 2.75
CA LEU A 41 -3.28 0.06 3.28
C LEU A 41 -4.01 1.13 4.10
N ASP A 42 -5.31 0.95 4.17
CA ASP A 42 -6.24 1.65 5.03
C ASP A 42 -7.12 0.65 5.78
N GLU A 43 -7.95 1.12 6.70
CA GLU A 43 -9.04 0.34 7.24
C GLU A 43 -9.95 -0.14 6.10
N LYS A 44 -10.44 -1.38 6.19
CA LYS A 44 -11.18 -2.04 5.10
C LYS A 44 -12.32 -1.18 4.55
N GLY A 45 -13.06 -0.51 5.43
CA GLY A 45 -14.21 0.33 5.06
C GLY A 45 -13.87 1.63 4.33
N ALA A 46 -12.60 2.04 4.30
CA ALA A 46 -12.16 3.22 3.55
C ALA A 46 -12.00 2.93 2.04
N PHE A 47 -11.86 1.66 1.65
CA PHE A 47 -11.71 1.27 0.26
C PHE A 47 -13.05 1.20 -0.47
N TRP A 48 -13.04 1.57 -1.74
CA TRP A 48 -14.22 1.43 -2.61
C TRP A 48 -14.61 -0.05 -2.74
N LYS A 49 -15.90 -0.33 -2.56
CA LYS A 49 -16.48 -1.67 -2.73
C LYS A 49 -16.98 -1.81 -4.16
N ASP A 50 -16.47 -2.80 -4.89
CA ASP A 50 -16.89 -3.08 -6.25
C ASP A 50 -18.28 -3.71 -6.32
N ALA A 51 -18.81 -3.87 -7.54
CA ALA A 51 -20.15 -4.44 -7.77
C ALA A 51 -20.30 -5.89 -7.28
N SER A 52 -19.19 -6.61 -7.16
CA SER A 52 -19.15 -7.97 -6.61
C SER A 52 -19.02 -7.99 -5.08
N GLY A 53 -18.91 -6.82 -4.46
CA GLY A 53 -18.86 -6.64 -3.03
C GLY A 53 -17.45 -6.70 -2.43
N HIS A 54 -16.40 -6.62 -3.25
CA HIS A 54 -15.02 -6.66 -2.81
C HIS A 54 -14.46 -5.26 -2.59
N HIS A 55 -13.75 -5.05 -1.48
CA HIS A 55 -13.02 -3.81 -1.24
C HIS A 55 -11.76 -3.79 -2.11
N ARG A 56 -11.63 -2.77 -2.96
CA ARG A 56 -10.53 -2.66 -3.93
C ARG A 56 -9.41 -1.80 -3.36
N VAL A 57 -8.21 -2.37 -3.38
CA VAL A 57 -7.01 -1.73 -2.84
C VAL A 57 -6.12 -1.34 -4.02
N PRO A 58 -5.82 -0.03 -4.18
CA PRO A 58 -4.84 0.40 -5.15
C PRO A 58 -3.46 -0.15 -4.83
N TYR A 59 -2.70 -0.49 -5.86
CA TYR A 59 -1.29 -0.86 -5.73
C TYR A 59 -0.49 -0.40 -6.93
N LEU A 60 0.81 -0.18 -6.72
CA LEU A 60 1.77 0.06 -7.79
C LEU A 60 2.51 -1.22 -8.13
N TYR A 61 2.72 -1.48 -9.41
CA TYR A 61 3.57 -2.57 -9.87
C TYR A 61 4.67 -2.02 -10.76
N GLY A 62 5.92 -2.29 -10.39
CA GLY A 62 7.11 -1.92 -11.15
C GLY A 62 7.54 -3.02 -12.12
N ASP A 63 7.61 -2.71 -13.42
CA ASP A 63 8.07 -3.64 -14.46
C ASP A 63 9.62 -3.74 -14.57
N LEU A 64 10.10 -4.61 -15.47
CA LEU A 64 11.54 -4.81 -15.77
C LEU A 64 12.24 -3.57 -16.33
N SER A 65 11.47 -2.63 -16.85
CA SER A 65 11.98 -1.39 -17.43
C SER A 65 11.96 -0.24 -16.42
N GLY A 66 11.49 -0.46 -15.18
CA GLY A 66 11.37 0.58 -14.16
C GLY A 66 10.16 1.50 -14.36
N ASN A 67 9.20 1.11 -15.18
CA ASN A 67 7.91 1.79 -15.26
C ASN A 67 6.98 1.24 -14.17
N PHE A 68 6.09 2.10 -13.68
CA PHE A 68 5.10 1.71 -12.69
C PHE A 68 3.70 1.89 -13.26
N GLY A 69 2.87 0.86 -13.09
CA GLY A 69 1.44 0.93 -13.36
C GLY A 69 0.65 0.96 -12.05
N LEU A 70 -0.48 1.68 -12.06
CA LEU A 70 -1.45 1.68 -10.97
C LEU A 70 -2.57 0.68 -11.28
N TYR A 71 -2.85 -0.19 -10.32
CA TYR A 71 -3.82 -1.28 -10.46
C TYR A 71 -4.70 -1.42 -9.21
N LEU A 72 -5.75 -2.24 -9.30
CA LEU A 72 -6.68 -2.51 -8.19
C LEU A 72 -6.68 -3.99 -7.83
N GLY A 73 -6.16 -4.31 -6.65
CA GLY A 73 -6.26 -5.62 -6.03
C GLY A 73 -7.55 -5.74 -5.21
N ILE A 74 -7.74 -6.89 -4.58
CA ILE A 74 -8.85 -7.14 -3.66
C ILE A 74 -8.28 -7.24 -2.26
N PHE A 75 -8.86 -6.48 -1.33
CA PHE A 75 -8.43 -6.43 0.06
C PHE A 75 -8.27 -7.84 0.63
N ASP A 76 -9.32 -8.67 0.56
CA ASP A 76 -9.38 -10.01 1.15
C ASP A 76 -8.57 -11.09 0.39
N HIS A 77 -7.97 -10.76 -0.76
CA HIS A 77 -7.10 -11.68 -1.48
C HIS A 77 -5.64 -11.41 -1.12
N GLY A 78 -5.19 -12.10 -0.06
CA GLY A 78 -3.82 -12.19 0.45
C GLY A 78 -2.74 -11.42 -0.32
N TRP A 79 -2.24 -10.34 0.26
CA TRP A 79 -1.03 -9.64 -0.19
C TRP A 79 0.19 -10.51 0.16
N THR A 80 0.67 -11.31 -0.78
CA THR A 80 1.68 -12.37 -0.56
C THR A 80 3.13 -11.84 -0.48
N ASP A 81 4.08 -12.77 -0.39
CA ASP A 81 5.54 -12.63 -0.41
C ASP A 81 6.17 -11.70 -1.46
N LYS A 82 5.44 -11.34 -2.52
CA LYS A 82 5.90 -10.37 -3.55
C LYS A 82 5.31 -8.97 -3.37
N CYS A 83 4.77 -8.67 -2.19
CA CYS A 83 4.25 -7.35 -1.84
C CYS A 83 5.24 -6.58 -0.95
N CYS A 84 5.50 -5.33 -1.31
CA CYS A 84 6.14 -4.33 -0.48
C CYS A 84 5.06 -3.50 0.23
N LEU A 85 5.02 -3.58 1.55
CA LEU A 85 4.10 -2.81 2.38
C LEU A 85 4.70 -1.44 2.68
N LEU A 86 4.03 -0.38 2.22
CA LEU A 86 4.41 0.99 2.54
C LEU A 86 3.90 1.33 3.94
N CYS A 87 4.83 1.55 4.86
CA CYS A 87 4.58 1.90 6.25
C CYS A 87 4.88 3.39 6.47
N PHE A 88 3.88 4.17 6.85
CA PHE A 88 4.01 5.60 7.11
C PHE A 88 4.03 5.81 8.61
N CYS A 89 5.11 6.35 9.17
CA CYS A 89 5.22 6.62 10.60
C CYS A 89 5.43 8.12 10.80
N GLU A 90 4.86 8.67 11.87
CA GLU A 90 5.25 10.00 12.32
C GLU A 90 6.69 9.94 12.83
N LEU A 91 7.50 10.91 12.41
CA LEU A 91 8.80 11.10 13.03
C LEU A 91 8.58 11.64 14.44
N PRO A 92 9.35 11.18 15.44
CA PRO A 92 9.34 11.83 16.73
C PRO A 92 9.71 13.31 16.52
N VAL A 93 8.96 14.20 17.17
CA VAL A 93 9.33 15.61 17.23
C VAL A 93 10.63 15.66 18.01
N GLU A 94 11.73 16.04 17.35
CA GLU A 94 12.97 16.36 18.06
C GLU A 94 12.72 17.68 18.81
N GLU A 95 12.73 17.61 20.15
CA GLU A 95 12.69 18.78 21.05
C GLU A 95 14.04 19.51 21.10
#